data_AF-A0A662UBB1-F1
#
_entry.id   AF-A0A662UBB1-F1
#
_cell.length_a   1.000
_cell.length_b   1.000
_cell.length_c   1.000
_cell.angle_alpha   90.00
_cell.angle_beta   90.00
_cell.angle_gamma   90.00
#
_symmetry.space_group_name_H-M   'P 1'
#
loop_
_entity.id
_entity.type
_entity.pdbx_description
1 polymer ?
#
loop_
_entity_poly.entity_id
_entity_poly.type
_entity_poly.pdbx_seq_one_letter_code
_entity_poly.pdbx_strand_id
1 'polypeptide(L)'
;MSSKRKPILASGTIVPDYEPLFKYWELAKSRNKRLAEKATLRSEDFDTVLSYVSSKGVVGLIDLLSYLEEYMLNRVDGQLAVRALKEVYGVMFEVEEAKRRIARILAGWLVEACNLWGTLKLTGKSKR
;
A
#
# COMPACT_ATOMS: atom_id res chain seq x y z
N MET A 1 7.13 -16.05 -17.67
CA MET A 1 7.31 -15.47 -16.31
C MET A 1 5.96 -15.50 -15.63
N SER A 2 5.81 -16.24 -14.52
CA SER A 2 4.54 -16.32 -13.80
C SER A 2 4.13 -14.92 -13.34
N SER A 3 2.93 -14.47 -13.72
CA SER A 3 2.41 -13.19 -13.27
C SER A 3 2.31 -13.21 -11.75
N LYS A 4 3.16 -12.46 -11.05
CA LYS A 4 3.01 -12.27 -9.60
C LYS A 4 1.59 -11.81 -9.29
N ARG A 5 0.97 -12.39 -8.25
CA ARG A 5 -0.40 -12.10 -7.84
C ARG A 5 -0.53 -10.62 -7.49
N LYS A 6 -1.62 -9.97 -7.91
CA LYS A 6 -1.91 -8.56 -7.64
C LYS A 6 -3.33 -8.39 -7.10
N PRO A 7 -3.58 -7.45 -6.19
CA PRO A 7 -4.94 -7.12 -5.79
C PRO A 7 -5.68 -6.40 -6.93
N ILE A 8 -7.00 -6.23 -6.78
CA ILE A 8 -7.80 -5.50 -7.76
C ILE A 8 -7.27 -4.07 -7.90
N LEU A 9 -7.27 -3.54 -9.13
CA LEU A 9 -6.77 -2.18 -9.44
C LEU A 9 -5.30 -1.94 -9.06
N ALA A 10 -4.49 -3.00 -9.05
CA ALA A 10 -3.04 -2.86 -8.98
C ALA A 10 -2.40 -3.08 -10.36
N SER A 11 -1.56 -2.13 -10.77
CA SER A 11 -0.76 -2.22 -11.99
C SER A 11 0.57 -2.94 -11.73
N GLY A 12 1.08 -2.89 -10.50
CA GLY A 12 2.44 -3.31 -10.12
C GLY A 12 3.54 -2.36 -10.61
N THR A 13 3.21 -1.12 -10.98
CA THR A 13 4.18 -0.11 -11.42
C THR A 13 4.88 0.60 -10.26
N ILE A 14 4.24 0.65 -9.10
CA ILE A 14 4.75 1.25 -7.86
C ILE A 14 5.11 0.14 -6.86
N VAL A 15 4.25 -0.86 -6.72
CA VAL A 15 4.47 -2.00 -5.83
C VAL A 15 4.91 -3.21 -6.66
N PRO A 16 6.20 -3.57 -6.64
CA PRO A 16 6.71 -4.68 -7.44
C PRO A 16 6.32 -6.06 -6.87
N ASP A 17 5.97 -6.13 -5.58
CA ASP A 17 5.61 -7.37 -4.90
C ASP A 17 4.51 -7.16 -3.86
N TYR A 18 3.39 -7.85 -4.07
CA TYR A 18 2.22 -7.81 -3.19
C TYR A 18 2.14 -9.02 -2.25
N GLU A 19 3.06 -9.99 -2.35
CA GLU A 19 3.04 -11.20 -1.52
C GLU A 19 3.00 -10.90 -0.01
N PRO A 20 3.74 -9.90 0.54
CA PRO A 20 3.64 -9.53 1.95
C PRO A 20 2.23 -9.10 2.37
N LEU A 21 1.51 -8.38 1.50
CA LEU A 21 0.15 -7.92 1.79
C LEU A 21 -0.84 -9.10 1.76
N PHE A 22 -0.71 -10.00 0.79
CA PHE A 22 -1.54 -11.21 0.74
C PHE A 22 -1.34 -12.09 1.96
N LYS A 23 -0.07 -12.30 2.34
CA LYS A 23 0.25 -13.07 3.53
C LYS A 23 -0.28 -12.39 4.80
N TYR A 24 -0.15 -11.07 4.90
CA TYR A 24 -0.74 -10.31 6.00
C TYR A 24 -2.26 -10.52 6.09
N TRP A 25 -2.99 -10.47 4.97
CA TRP A 25 -4.43 -10.72 4.97
C TRP A 25 -4.80 -12.14 5.37
N GLU A 26 -4.04 -13.14 4.94
CA GLU A 26 -4.23 -14.54 5.34
C GLU A 26 -4.15 -14.67 6.87
N LEU A 27 -3.07 -14.15 7.48
CA LEU A 27 -2.85 -14.16 8.92
C LEU A 27 -3.87 -13.30 9.68
N ALA A 28 -4.28 -12.18 9.11
CA ALA A 28 -5.29 -11.33 9.71
C ALA A 28 -6.68 -12.00 9.70
N LYS A 29 -7.07 -12.64 8.59
CA LYS A 29 -8.36 -13.34 8.46
C LYS A 29 -8.48 -14.53 9.41
N SER A 30 -7.40 -15.27 9.62
CA SER A 30 -7.40 -16.40 10.56
C SER A 30 -7.59 -15.97 12.01
N ARG A 31 -7.20 -14.73 12.36
CA ARG A 31 -7.39 -14.15 13.70
C ARG A 31 -8.72 -13.43 13.86
N ASN A 32 -9.03 -12.50 12.96
CA ASN A 32 -10.25 -11.72 12.94
C ASN A 32 -10.43 -11.04 11.58
N LYS A 33 -11.52 -11.36 10.88
CA LYS A 33 -11.85 -10.78 9.56
C LYS A 33 -11.76 -9.25 9.52
N ARG A 34 -12.16 -8.56 10.58
CA ARG A 34 -12.11 -7.09 10.67
C ARG A 34 -10.69 -6.52 10.62
N LEU A 35 -9.68 -7.28 11.04
CA LEU A 35 -8.27 -6.86 10.94
C LEU A 35 -7.81 -6.86 9.49
N ALA A 36 -8.24 -7.84 8.70
CA ALA A 36 -7.93 -7.90 7.28
C ALA A 36 -8.63 -6.75 6.51
N GLU A 37 -9.90 -6.49 6.82
CA GLU A 37 -10.70 -5.39 6.23
C GLU A 37 -10.19 -3.98 6.62
N LYS A 38 -9.38 -3.86 7.69
CA LYS A 38 -8.68 -2.60 8.00
C LYS A 38 -7.54 -2.33 7.01
N ALA A 39 -6.85 -3.38 6.57
CA ALA A 39 -5.74 -3.28 5.63
C ALA A 39 -6.21 -3.41 4.17
N THR A 40 -7.35 -2.84 3.80
CA THR A 40 -7.80 -2.74 2.40
C THR A 40 -8.07 -1.29 2.03
N LEU A 41 -8.09 -0.98 0.73
CA LEU A 41 -8.53 0.32 0.25
C LEU A 41 -10.01 0.54 0.50
N ARG A 42 -10.36 1.78 0.82
CA ARG A 42 -11.72 2.26 1.09
C ARG A 42 -11.97 3.53 0.30
N SER A 43 -13.23 3.91 0.10
CA SER A 43 -13.58 5.11 -0.66
C SER A 43 -12.92 6.37 -0.08
N GLU A 44 -12.84 6.48 1.26
CA GLU A 44 -12.26 7.64 1.95
C GLU A 44 -10.74 7.79 1.67
N ASP A 45 -10.08 6.71 1.25
CA ASP A 45 -8.67 6.74 0.89
C ASP A 45 -8.46 7.51 -0.42
N PHE A 46 -9.38 7.34 -1.39
CA PHE A 46 -9.36 8.07 -2.65
C PHE A 46 -9.63 9.56 -2.43
N ASP A 47 -10.58 9.89 -1.55
CA ASP A 47 -10.88 11.27 -1.17
C ASP A 47 -9.69 11.94 -0.48
N THR A 48 -8.96 11.18 0.35
CA THR A 48 -7.74 11.64 1.03
C THR A 48 -6.65 12.00 0.01
N VAL A 49 -6.45 11.16 -0.99
CA VAL A 49 -5.50 11.41 -2.09
C VAL A 49 -5.89 12.66 -2.88
N LEU A 50 -7.16 12.77 -3.27
CA LEU A 50 -7.68 13.91 -4.03
C LEU A 50 -7.51 15.23 -3.27
N SER A 51 -7.84 15.22 -1.98
CA SER A 51 -7.70 16.39 -1.11
C SER A 51 -6.23 16.83 -1.00
N TYR A 52 -5.32 15.86 -0.79
CA TYR A 52 -3.90 16.13 -0.69
C TYR A 52 -3.32 16.73 -1.97
N VAL A 53 -3.62 16.14 -3.13
CA VAL A 53 -3.11 16.60 -4.42
C VAL A 53 -3.71 17.94 -4.81
N SER A 54 -5.03 18.13 -4.62
CA SER A 54 -5.71 19.38 -4.99
C SER A 54 -5.20 20.59 -4.20
N SER A 55 -4.82 20.38 -2.92
CA SER A 55 -4.27 21.46 -2.09
C SER A 55 -2.85 21.89 -2.46
N LYS A 56 -2.09 21.06 -3.17
CA LYS A 56 -0.67 21.28 -3.49
C LYS A 56 -0.38 21.43 -4.99
N GLY A 57 -1.32 21.06 -5.85
CA GLY A 57 -1.12 21.00 -7.30
C GLY A 57 -0.22 19.82 -7.69
N VAL A 58 1.01 20.10 -8.13
CA VAL A 58 1.97 19.05 -8.53
C VAL A 58 2.70 18.52 -7.31
N VAL A 59 2.57 17.22 -7.06
CA VAL A 59 3.14 16.53 -5.90
C VAL A 59 4.16 15.50 -6.34
N GLY A 60 5.30 15.43 -5.66
CA GLY A 60 6.28 14.37 -5.86
C GLY A 60 5.73 13.02 -5.40
N LEU A 61 5.96 11.96 -6.18
CA LEU A 61 5.48 10.61 -5.85
C LEU A 61 5.96 10.14 -4.46
N ILE A 62 7.21 10.46 -4.09
CA ILE A 62 7.78 10.10 -2.79
C ILE A 62 7.00 10.78 -1.66
N ASP A 63 6.70 12.07 -1.81
CA ASP A 63 5.97 12.85 -0.79
C ASP A 63 4.54 12.34 -0.61
N LEU A 64 3.86 12.02 -1.72
CA LEU A 64 2.53 11.43 -1.69
C LEU A 64 2.55 10.08 -0.99
N LEU A 65 3.48 9.19 -1.36
CA LEU A 65 3.56 7.86 -0.75
C LEU A 65 3.89 7.94 0.74
N SER A 66 4.77 8.84 1.17
CA SER A 66 5.09 9.03 2.58
C SER A 66 3.90 9.55 3.38
N TYR A 67 3.15 10.51 2.83
CA TYR A 67 1.91 10.98 3.42
C TYR A 67 0.87 9.86 3.60
N LEU A 68 0.67 9.05 2.56
CA LEU A 68 -0.29 7.94 2.58
C LEU A 68 0.16 6.79 3.48
N GLU A 69 1.47 6.52 3.56
CA GLU A 69 2.04 5.53 4.47
C GLU A 69 1.69 5.87 5.92
N GLU A 70 1.90 7.12 6.35
CA GLU A 70 1.54 7.58 7.69
C GLU A 70 0.03 7.50 7.94
N TYR A 71 -0.77 7.90 6.95
CA TYR A 71 -2.24 7.80 7.01
C TYR A 71 -2.74 6.36 7.19
N MET A 72 -2.04 5.38 6.61
CA MET A 72 -2.43 3.96 6.66
C MET A 72 -1.82 3.20 7.84
N LEU A 73 -0.81 3.75 8.51
CA LEU A 73 -0.03 3.08 9.54
C LEU A 73 -0.90 2.47 10.66
N ASN A 74 -1.93 3.21 11.09
CA ASN A 74 -2.84 2.80 12.17
C ASN A 74 -3.79 1.65 11.80
N ARG A 75 -3.82 1.25 10.53
CA ARG A 75 -4.65 0.14 10.04
C ARG A 75 -3.92 -1.20 10.08
N VAL A 76 -2.60 -1.15 10.27
CA VAL A 76 -1.72 -2.31 10.23
C VAL A 76 -1.39 -2.76 11.64
N ASP A 77 -1.69 -4.01 11.95
CA ASP A 77 -1.24 -4.67 13.18
C ASP A 77 0.24 -5.06 13.01
N GLY A 78 1.10 -4.50 13.85
CA GLY A 78 2.55 -4.70 13.74
C GLY A 78 2.98 -6.15 13.95
N GLN A 79 2.31 -6.88 14.84
CA GLN A 79 2.67 -8.29 15.11
C GLN A 79 2.33 -9.18 13.92
N LEU A 80 1.19 -8.94 13.28
CA LEU A 80 0.83 -9.62 12.03
C LEU A 80 1.77 -9.22 10.88
N ALA A 81 2.18 -7.95 10.80
CA ALA A 81 3.13 -7.49 9.79
C ALA A 81 4.49 -8.18 9.92
N VAL A 82 5.04 -8.30 11.14
CA VAL A 82 6.30 -9.02 11.39
C VAL A 82 6.21 -10.47 10.93
N ARG A 83 5.12 -11.16 11.29
CA ARG A 83 4.91 -12.56 10.89
C ARG A 83 4.80 -12.71 9.38
N ALA A 84 4.01 -11.84 8.73
CA ALA A 84 3.83 -11.89 7.28
C ALA A 84 5.16 -11.69 6.54
N LEU A 85 5.94 -10.69 6.95
CA LEU A 85 7.24 -10.41 6.33
C LEU A 85 8.26 -11.51 6.61
N LYS A 86 8.23 -12.13 7.81
CA LYS A 86 9.08 -13.29 8.12
C LYS A 86 8.75 -14.48 7.22
N GLU A 87 7.47 -14.78 7.01
CA GLU A 87 7.05 -15.89 6.16
C GLU A 87 7.41 -15.68 4.68
N VAL A 88 7.35 -14.44 4.20
CA VAL A 88 7.64 -14.12 2.79
C VAL A 88 9.13 -13.94 2.52
N TYR A 89 9.87 -13.28 3.41
CA TYR A 89 11.27 -12.91 3.19
C TYR A 89 12.28 -13.72 4.03
N GLY A 90 11.82 -14.52 4.98
CA GLY A 90 12.68 -15.32 5.85
C GLY A 90 13.44 -14.52 6.91
N VAL A 91 13.19 -13.21 7.03
CA VAL A 91 13.89 -12.32 7.97
C VAL A 91 12.94 -11.66 8.97
N MET A 92 13.42 -11.44 10.19
CA MET A 92 12.68 -10.74 11.23
C MET A 92 12.90 -9.23 11.10
N PHE A 93 11.81 -8.48 11.14
CA PHE A 93 11.82 -7.02 11.18
C PHE A 93 11.38 -6.51 12.55
N GLU A 94 11.82 -5.31 12.91
CA GLU A 94 11.25 -4.58 14.02
C GLU A 94 9.77 -4.26 13.76
N VAL A 95 8.97 -4.21 14.83
CA VAL A 95 7.51 -4.10 14.74
C VAL A 95 7.08 -2.86 13.94
N GLU A 96 7.69 -1.70 14.22
CA GLU A 96 7.36 -0.46 13.51
C GLU A 96 7.85 -0.47 12.06
N GLU A 97 9.00 -1.07 11.78
CA GLU A 97 9.48 -1.23 10.40
C GLU A 97 8.54 -2.13 9.58
N ALA A 98 8.11 -3.25 10.18
CA ALA A 98 7.17 -4.16 9.56
C ALA A 98 5.83 -3.47 9.25
N LYS A 99 5.33 -2.67 10.21
CA LYS A 99 4.11 -1.87 10.05
C LYS A 99 4.23 -0.90 8.87
N ARG A 100 5.32 -0.12 8.84
CA ARG A 100 5.62 0.83 7.76
C ARG A 100 5.71 0.15 6.40
N ARG A 101 6.36 -1.02 6.30
CA ARG A 101 6.45 -1.78 5.04
C ARG A 101 5.08 -2.18 4.49
N ILE A 102 4.19 -2.72 5.32
CA ILE A 102 2.83 -3.07 4.87
C ILE A 102 2.03 -1.81 4.53
N ALA A 103 2.13 -0.76 5.35
CA ALA A 103 1.48 0.52 5.07
C ALA A 103 1.97 1.15 3.75
N ARG A 104 3.27 1.01 3.44
CA ARG A 104 3.86 1.48 2.18
C ARG A 104 3.33 0.71 0.97
N ILE A 105 3.11 -0.61 1.12
CA ILE A 105 2.47 -1.42 0.07
C ILE A 105 1.03 -0.95 -0.14
N LEU A 106 0.27 -0.68 0.93
CA LEU A 106 -1.09 -0.14 0.82
C LEU A 106 -1.11 1.24 0.15
N ALA A 107 -0.19 2.13 0.52
CA ALA A 107 -0.05 3.45 -0.09
C ALA A 107 0.27 3.35 -1.59
N GLY A 108 1.20 2.47 -1.96
CA GLY A 108 1.52 2.21 -3.36
C GLY A 108 0.34 1.65 -4.14
N TRP A 109 -0.42 0.71 -3.54
CA TRP A 109 -1.63 0.17 -4.14
C TRP A 109 -2.67 1.26 -4.43
N LEU A 110 -2.90 2.16 -3.47
CA LEU A 110 -3.83 3.26 -3.64
C LEU A 110 -3.44 4.17 -4.80
N VAL A 111 -2.16 4.53 -4.91
CA VAL A 111 -1.69 5.37 -6.02
C VAL A 111 -1.84 4.65 -7.37
N GLU A 112 -1.56 3.35 -7.44
CA GLU A 112 -1.81 2.55 -8.64
C GLU A 112 -3.30 2.55 -9.02
N ALA A 113 -4.18 2.36 -8.03
CA ALA A 113 -5.63 2.36 -8.23
C ALA A 113 -6.14 3.72 -8.72
N CYS A 114 -5.72 4.83 -8.08
CA CYS A 114 -6.04 6.18 -8.52
C CYS A 114 -5.56 6.46 -9.95
N ASN A 115 -4.39 5.95 -10.33
CA ASN A 115 -3.85 6.13 -11.67
C ASN A 115 -4.62 5.32 -12.72
N LEU A 116 -4.99 4.07 -12.40
CA LEU A 116 -5.79 3.22 -13.29
C LEU A 116 -7.21 3.74 -13.48
N TRP A 117 -7.83 4.31 -12.44
CA TRP A 117 -9.15 4.93 -12.52
C TRP A 117 -9.16 6.33 -13.16
N GLY A 118 -7.99 6.90 -13.45
CA GLY A 118 -7.89 8.24 -14.03
C GLY A 118 -8.13 9.39 -13.05
N THR A 119 -8.27 9.09 -11.75
CA THR A 119 -8.38 10.07 -10.67
C THR A 119 -7.07 10.85 -10.49
N LEU A 120 -5.94 10.19 -10.71
CA LEU A 120 -4.62 10.80 -10.78
C LEU A 120 -3.93 10.41 -12.08
N LYS A 121 -2.97 11.21 -12.51
CA LYS A 121 -2.09 10.87 -13.63
C LYS A 121 -0.64 10.92 -13.18
N LEU A 122 -0.01 9.76 -13.13
CA LEU A 122 1.44 9.68 -12.93
C LEU A 122 2.13 10.21 -14.19
N THR A 123 3.03 11.17 -14.00
CA THR A 123 3.86 11.71 -15.08
C THR A 123 5.32 11.57 -14.69
N GLY A 124 6.15 11.12 -15.64
CA GLY A 124 7.60 11.18 -15.52
C GLY A 124 8.12 12.42 -16.23
N LYS A 125 9.20 13.02 -15.74
CA LYS A 125 10.01 13.90 -16.61
C LYS A 125 10.57 13.03 -17.74
N SER A 126 9.96 13.09 -18.91
CA SER A 126 10.63 12.62 -20.13
C SER A 126 11.91 13.44 -20.25
N LYS A 127 13.07 12.78 -20.29
CA LYS A 127 14.32 13.44 -20.68
C LYS A 127 14.09 13.93 -22.12
N ARG A 128 13.79 15.21 -22.27
CA ARG A 128 14.02 15.95 -23.51
C ARG A 128 15.45 16.46 -23.48
#